data_AF-A0A5B7C7G6-F1
#
_entry.id   AF-A0A5B7C7G6-F1
#
_cell.length_a   1.000
_cell.length_b   1.000
_cell.length_c   1.000
_cell.angle_alpha   90.00
_cell.angle_beta   90.00
_cell.angle_gamma   90.00
#
_symmetry.space_group_name_H-M   'P 1'
#
loop_
_entity.id
_entity.type
_entity.pdbx_description
1 polymer ?
#
loop_
_entity_poly.entity_id
_entity_poly.type
_entity_poly.pdbx_seq_one_letter_code
_entity_poly.pdbx_strand_id
1 'polypeptide(L)'
;KDSKKEQRVEILIASVAVLTIAIIVLEISGILIYKYRVKGYKKMSNQGNDGSIEDVILQSFTYGDLEKATNGFAEEVGKGAFGTVFKGFITNSKRVVAIKRLEIEVAQGEREFRNEMQVIGRTHHKNLVRLLGY
;
A
#
# COMPACT_ATOMS: atom_id res chain seq x y z
N LYS A 1 40.06 -36.85 29.03
CA LYS A 1 40.32 -35.79 28.02
C LYS A 1 39.18 -35.73 27.00
N ASP A 2 38.49 -36.85 26.79
CA ASP A 2 37.46 -37.04 25.77
C ASP A 2 36.09 -36.44 26.13
N SER A 3 35.66 -36.53 27.40
CA SER A 3 34.42 -35.86 27.86
C SER A 3 34.40 -34.34 27.63
N LYS A 4 35.54 -33.65 27.74
CA LYS A 4 35.63 -32.20 27.43
C LYS A 4 35.55 -31.89 25.93
N LYS A 5 35.85 -32.85 25.06
CA LYS A 5 35.73 -32.69 23.60
C LYS A 5 34.29 -32.91 23.15
N GLU A 6 33.61 -33.93 23.68
CA GLU A 6 32.20 -34.20 23.42
C GLU A 6 31.32 -33.02 23.80
N GLN A 7 31.52 -32.47 25.01
CA GLN A 7 30.79 -31.26 25.45
C GLN A 7 30.97 -30.06 24.50
N ARG A 8 32.17 -29.88 23.92
CA ARG A 8 32.41 -28.78 22.97
C ARG A 8 31.67 -29.01 21.65
N VAL A 9 31.61 -30.26 21.19
CA VAL A 9 30.90 -30.62 19.95
C VAL A 9 29.39 -30.42 20.12
N GLU A 10 28.83 -30.83 21.26
CA GLU A 10 27.40 -30.61 21.56
C GLU A 10 27.04 -29.12 21.60
N ILE A 11 27.87 -28.28 22.24
CA ILE A 11 27.65 -26.83 22.29
C ILE A 11 27.69 -26.21 20.88
N LEU A 12 28.61 -26.67 20.01
CA LEU A 12 28.71 -26.19 18.63
C LEU A 12 27.49 -26.58 17.79
N ILE A 13 26.98 -27.80 17.96
CA ILE A 13 25.78 -28.26 17.24
C ILE A 13 24.56 -27.44 17.71
N ALA A 14 24.42 -27.25 19.02
CA ALA A 14 23.32 -26.47 19.58
C ALA A 14 23.35 -25.01 19.11
N SER A 15 24.52 -24.37 19.04
CA SER A 15 24.62 -22.97 18.61
C SER A 15 24.28 -22.78 17.13
N VAL A 16 24.73 -23.70 16.27
CA VAL A 16 24.39 -23.70 14.84
C VAL A 16 22.88 -23.90 14.64
N ALA A 17 22.26 -24.82 15.39
CA ALA A 17 20.82 -25.05 15.32
C ALA A 17 19.99 -23.82 15.73
N VAL A 18 20.43 -23.07 16.74
CA VAL A 18 19.72 -21.84 17.16
C VAL A 18 19.82 -20.73 16.11
N LEU A 19 20.99 -20.56 15.50
CA LEU A 19 21.21 -19.55 14.46
C LEU A 19 20.35 -19.80 13.22
N THR A 20 20.22 -21.06 12.79
CA THR A 20 19.40 -21.40 11.62
C THR A 20 17.92 -21.16 11.88
N ILE A 21 17.42 -21.52 13.08
CA ILE A 21 16.03 -21.25 13.47
C ILE A 21 15.77 -19.73 13.51
N ALA A 22 16.69 -18.94 14.07
CA ALA A 22 16.54 -17.48 14.13
C ALA A 22 16.42 -16.84 12.73
N ILE A 23 17.22 -17.28 11.77
CA ILE A 23 17.16 -16.79 10.39
C ILE A 23 15.82 -17.15 9.74
N ILE A 24 15.34 -18.39 9.91
CA ILE A 24 14.05 -18.84 9.37
C ILE A 24 12.90 -18.00 9.95
N VAL A 25 12.93 -17.68 11.24
CA VAL A 25 11.93 -16.83 11.89
C VAL A 25 11.93 -15.42 11.30
N LEU A 26 13.10 -14.84 11.03
CA LEU A 26 13.21 -13.52 10.42
C LEU A 26 12.61 -13.49 8.99
N GLU A 27 12.96 -14.46 8.15
CA GLU A 27 12.40 -14.63 6.80
C GLU A 27 10.86 -14.73 6.83
N ILE A 28 10.33 -15.63 7.67
CA ILE A 28 8.87 -15.83 7.81
C ILE A 28 8.19 -14.56 8.31
N SER A 29 8.78 -13.89 9.31
CA SER A 29 8.24 -12.64 9.86
C SER A 29 8.17 -11.54 8.80
N GLY A 30 9.23 -11.40 7.98
CA GLY A 30 9.27 -10.45 6.87
C GLY A 30 8.18 -10.73 5.83
N ILE A 31 8.01 -12.00 5.43
CA ILE A 31 6.95 -12.43 4.50
C ILE A 31 5.56 -12.16 5.08
N LEU A 32 5.34 -12.45 6.37
CA LEU A 32 4.06 -12.20 7.03
C LEU A 32 3.73 -10.70 7.09
N ILE A 33 4.71 -9.86 7.46
CA ILE A 33 4.55 -8.41 7.48
C ILE A 33 4.26 -7.88 6.07
N TYR A 34 5.00 -8.34 5.06
CA TYR A 34 4.77 -7.98 3.67
C TYR A 34 3.35 -8.36 3.21
N LYS A 35 2.94 -9.62 3.45
CA LYS A 35 1.58 -10.08 3.09
C LYS A 35 0.49 -9.36 3.87
N TYR A 36 0.73 -8.99 5.13
CA TYR A 36 -0.22 -8.23 5.92
C TYR A 36 -0.39 -6.81 5.40
N ARG A 37 0.72 -6.14 5.05
CA ARG A 37 0.68 -4.82 4.40
C ARG A 37 -0.05 -4.88 3.06
N VAL A 38 0.32 -5.81 2.18
CA VAL A 38 -0.30 -5.97 0.85
C VAL A 38 -1.77 -6.40 0.94
N LYS A 39 -2.17 -7.24 1.90
CA LYS A 39 -3.59 -7.59 2.11
C LYS A 39 -4.44 -6.39 2.53
N GLY A 40 -3.86 -5.42 3.26
CA GLY A 40 -4.53 -4.15 3.57
C GLY A 40 -4.96 -3.38 2.33
N TYR A 41 -4.13 -3.41 1.28
CA TYR A 41 -4.42 -2.81 -0.03
C TYR A 41 -5.42 -3.63 -0.86
N LYS A 42 -5.39 -4.98 -0.75
CA LYS A 42 -6.23 -5.87 -1.58
C LYS A 42 -7.62 -6.14 -1.01
N LYS A 43 -7.88 -5.86 0.27
CA LYS A 43 -9.19 -6.13 0.91
C LYS A 43 -10.34 -5.26 0.36
N MET A 44 -10.07 -4.25 -0.46
CA MET A 44 -11.10 -3.46 -1.15
C MET A 44 -11.51 -4.01 -2.53
N SER A 45 -10.85 -5.05 -3.07
CA SER A 45 -11.05 -5.49 -4.45
C SER A 45 -11.96 -6.72 -4.64
N ASN A 46 -12.37 -7.43 -3.57
CA ASN A 46 -12.92 -8.79 -3.70
C ASN A 46 -14.39 -8.99 -3.28
N GLN A 47 -15.21 -7.94 -3.37
CA GLN A 47 -16.66 -8.06 -3.19
C GLN A 47 -17.38 -7.47 -4.41
N GLY A 48 -17.49 -8.26 -5.47
CA GLY A 48 -18.17 -7.90 -6.71
C GLY A 48 -18.94 -9.09 -7.25
N ASN A 49 -20.02 -9.47 -6.57
CA ASN A 49 -21.11 -10.27 -7.14
C ASN A 49 -22.32 -10.23 -6.19
N ASP A 50 -23.08 -9.13 -6.21
CA ASP A 50 -24.53 -9.10 -5.98
C ASP A 50 -25.04 -7.70 -6.40
N GLY A 51 -26.20 -7.67 -7.04
CA GLY A 51 -26.79 -6.50 -7.65
C GLY A 51 -27.28 -5.45 -6.65
N SER A 52 -27.34 -4.22 -7.16
CA SER A 52 -28.10 -3.07 -6.63
C SER A 52 -27.76 -2.60 -5.21
N ILE A 53 -26.73 -1.75 -5.08
CA ILE A 53 -26.73 -0.43 -4.41
C ILE A 53 -25.51 0.33 -4.97
N GLU A 54 -25.66 1.61 -5.35
CA GLU A 54 -24.56 2.55 -5.66
C GLU A 54 -23.72 2.85 -4.40
N ASP A 55 -23.14 1.82 -3.79
CA ASP A 55 -22.09 1.98 -2.80
C ASP A 55 -20.80 2.25 -3.57
N VAL A 56 -20.22 3.43 -3.35
CA VAL A 56 -19.17 4.03 -4.18
C VAL A 56 -17.93 3.13 -4.20
N ILE A 57 -17.81 2.28 -5.21
CA ILE A 57 -16.61 1.47 -5.45
C ILE A 57 -15.52 2.44 -5.92
N LEU A 58 -14.59 2.79 -5.02
CA LEU A 58 -13.36 3.48 -5.38
C LEU A 58 -12.55 2.59 -6.31
N GLN A 59 -12.19 3.11 -7.49
CA GLN A 59 -11.40 2.38 -8.46
C GLN A 59 -9.93 2.37 -8.04
N SER A 60 -9.29 1.21 -8.05
CA SER A 60 -7.83 1.12 -7.89
C SER A 60 -7.13 1.36 -9.23
N PHE A 61 -6.12 2.21 -9.23
CA PHE A 61 -5.26 2.51 -10.36
C PHE A 61 -3.84 2.01 -10.08
N THR A 62 -3.17 1.51 -11.11
CA THR A 62 -1.73 1.26 -11.00
C THR A 62 -0.98 2.58 -11.16
N TYR A 63 0.26 2.64 -10.66
CA TYR A 63 1.11 3.81 -10.89
C TYR A 63 1.24 4.15 -12.38
N GLY A 64 1.37 3.14 -13.24
CA GLY A 64 1.45 3.33 -14.69
C GLY A 64 0.16 3.89 -15.30
N ASP A 65 -1.01 3.61 -14.72
CA ASP A 65 -2.26 4.23 -15.16
C ASP A 65 -2.29 5.72 -14.82
N LEU A 66 -1.86 6.08 -13.60
CA LEU A 66 -1.81 7.47 -13.15
C LEU A 66 -0.74 8.28 -13.88
N GLU A 67 0.42 7.68 -14.16
CA GLU A 67 1.49 8.28 -14.94
C GLU A 67 1.02 8.56 -16.37
N LYS A 68 0.37 7.61 -17.03
CA LYS A 68 -0.22 7.82 -18.36
C LYS A 68 -1.31 8.88 -18.34
N ALA A 69 -2.21 8.84 -17.35
CA ALA A 69 -3.29 9.80 -17.21
C ALA A 69 -2.78 11.25 -17.05
N THR A 70 -1.62 11.44 -16.43
CA THR A 70 -1.00 12.75 -16.17
C THR A 70 0.10 13.12 -17.17
N ASN A 71 0.33 12.30 -18.21
CA ASN A 71 1.44 12.45 -19.14
C ASN A 71 2.80 12.58 -18.43
N GLY A 72 3.08 11.68 -17.49
CA GLY A 72 4.31 11.70 -16.70
C GLY A 72 4.32 12.78 -15.62
N PHE A 73 3.16 13.12 -15.05
CA PHE A 73 3.02 14.19 -14.05
C PHE A 73 3.46 15.58 -14.56
N ALA A 74 3.11 15.91 -15.81
CA ALA A 74 3.62 17.10 -16.50
C ALA A 74 2.97 18.42 -16.06
N GLU A 75 1.66 18.43 -15.74
CA GLU A 75 0.91 19.64 -15.41
C GLU A 75 0.54 19.63 -13.91
N GLU A 76 1.34 20.31 -13.10
CA GLU A 76 1.02 20.61 -11.71
C GLU A 76 -0.10 21.65 -11.63
N VAL A 77 -1.15 21.33 -10.87
CA VAL A 77 -2.28 22.23 -10.61
C VAL A 77 -2.26 22.79 -9.18
N GLY A 78 -1.41 22.23 -8.32
CA GLY A 78 -1.14 22.80 -7.00
C GLY A 78 -0.30 21.89 -6.12
N LYS A 79 0.22 22.46 -5.04
CA LYS A 79 1.03 21.76 -4.04
C LYS A 79 0.49 22.02 -2.64
N GLY A 80 0.35 20.95 -1.87
CA GLY A 80 -0.06 21.01 -0.47
C GLY A 80 1.00 20.42 0.46
N ALA A 81 0.70 20.40 1.76
CA ALA A 81 1.60 19.87 2.79
C ALA A 81 1.95 18.38 2.61
N PHE A 82 1.07 17.62 1.94
CA PHE A 82 1.19 16.15 1.83
C PHE A 82 1.58 15.68 0.42
N GLY A 83 1.77 16.59 -0.53
CA GLY A 83 2.15 16.24 -1.89
C GLY A 83 1.66 17.21 -2.96
N THR A 84 1.82 16.78 -4.20
CA THR A 84 1.60 17.59 -5.39
C THR A 84 0.39 17.06 -6.16
N VAL A 85 -0.45 17.96 -6.64
CA VAL A 85 -1.67 17.65 -7.39
C VAL A 85 -1.40 17.94 -8.86
N PHE A 86 -1.67 16.95 -9.70
CA PHE A 86 -1.49 17.01 -11.14
C PHE A 86 -2.84 16.89 -11.85
N LYS A 87 -2.95 17.54 -13.00
CA LYS A 87 -4.09 17.31 -13.89
C LYS A 87 -3.90 15.98 -14.60
N GLY A 88 -4.98 15.21 -14.71
CA GLY A 88 -4.99 13.97 -15.47
C GLY A 88 -6.27 13.77 -16.27
N PHE A 89 -6.21 12.82 -17.19
CA PHE A 89 -7.34 12.38 -17.98
C PHE A 89 -7.47 10.86 -17.93
N ILE A 90 -8.58 10.35 -17.41
CA ILE A 90 -8.86 8.92 -17.36
C ILE A 90 -9.58 8.53 -18.65
N THR A 91 -8.89 7.80 -19.53
CA THR A 91 -9.40 7.41 -20.86
C THR A 91 -10.68 6.58 -20.78
N ASN A 92 -10.75 5.62 -19.86
CA ASN A 92 -11.90 4.69 -19.74
C ASN A 92 -13.20 5.41 -19.39
N SER A 93 -13.14 6.44 -18.55
CA SER A 93 -14.31 7.23 -18.13
C SER A 93 -14.43 8.58 -18.86
N LYS A 94 -13.51 8.87 -19.79
CA LYS A 94 -13.41 10.13 -20.55
C LYS A 94 -13.52 11.38 -19.67
N ARG A 95 -12.83 11.36 -18.52
CA ARG A 95 -12.98 12.39 -17.48
C ARG A 95 -11.66 13.05 -17.14
N VAL A 96 -11.67 14.38 -17.04
CA VAL A 96 -10.57 15.16 -16.44
C VAL A 96 -10.64 15.03 -14.92
N VAL A 97 -9.49 14.76 -14.30
CA VAL A 97 -9.35 14.51 -12.87
C VAL A 97 -8.15 15.25 -12.29
N ALA A 98 -8.16 15.41 -10.97
CA ALA A 98 -6.99 15.83 -10.19
C ALA A 98 -6.38 14.59 -9.53
N ILE A 99 -5.07 14.36 -9.74
CA ILE A 99 -4.33 13.22 -9.19
C ILE A 99 -3.32 13.77 -8.20
N LYS A 100 -3.50 13.44 -6.92
CA LYS A 100 -2.60 13.86 -5.84
C LYS A 100 -1.55 12.79 -5.59
N ARG A 101 -0.29 13.12 -5.84
CA ARG A 101 0.86 12.26 -5.53
C ARG A 101 1.40 12.63 -4.15
N LEU A 102 1.39 11.68 -3.22
CA LEU A 102 1.95 11.87 -1.89
C LEU A 102 3.48 11.86 -1.95
N GLU A 103 4.14 12.85 -1.33
CA GLU A 103 5.60 13.06 -1.38
C GLU A 103 6.28 12.96 0.00
N ILE A 104 5.56 12.44 1.00
CA ILE A 104 6.02 12.36 2.40
C ILE A 104 6.60 10.98 2.73
N GLU A 105 7.30 10.87 3.86
CA GLU A 105 7.83 9.60 4.36
C GLU A 105 6.76 8.50 4.37
N VAL A 106 7.13 7.28 3.98
CA VAL A 106 6.20 6.15 3.76
C VAL A 106 5.23 5.94 4.93
N ALA A 107 5.72 6.04 6.18
CA ALA A 107 4.89 5.86 7.37
C ALA A 107 3.83 6.96 7.53
N GLN A 108 4.19 8.21 7.25
CA GLN A 108 3.27 9.34 7.29
C GLN A 108 2.32 9.31 6.07
N GLY A 109 2.83 8.94 4.89
CA GLY A 109 2.07 8.75 3.65
C GLY A 109 0.94 7.76 3.79
N GLU A 110 1.22 6.58 4.38
CA GLU A 110 0.22 5.56 4.69
C GLU A 110 -0.88 6.08 5.61
N ARG A 111 -0.52 6.85 6.64
CA ARG A 111 -1.51 7.40 7.58
C ARG A 111 -2.42 8.41 6.88
N GLU A 112 -1.85 9.33 6.10
CA GLU A 112 -2.65 10.32 5.37
C GLU A 112 -3.50 9.68 4.29
N PHE A 113 -2.98 8.68 3.59
CA PHE A 113 -3.74 7.90 2.62
C PHE A 113 -4.97 7.26 3.27
N ARG A 114 -4.80 6.59 4.42
CA ARG A 114 -5.92 5.98 5.16
C ARG A 114 -6.93 7.01 5.65
N ASN A 115 -6.46 8.16 6.13
CA ASN A 115 -7.33 9.25 6.57
C ASN A 115 -8.18 9.77 5.40
N GLU A 116 -7.58 10.08 4.25
CA GLU A 116 -8.31 10.56 3.07
C GLU A 116 -9.31 9.49 2.56
N MET A 117 -8.89 8.22 2.49
CA MET A 117 -9.77 7.12 2.10
C MET A 117 -10.95 6.93 3.06
N GLN A 118 -10.77 7.12 4.37
CA GLN A 118 -11.82 6.98 5.37
C GLN A 118 -12.79 8.17 5.37
N VAL A 119 -12.28 9.39 5.20
CA VAL A 119 -13.05 10.64 5.32
C VAL A 119 -13.71 11.02 3.99
N ILE A 120 -12.93 11.07 2.90
CA ILE A 120 -13.42 11.52 1.60
C ILE A 120 -14.03 10.36 0.81
N GLY A 121 -13.48 9.15 0.96
CA GLY A 121 -13.92 7.98 0.20
C GLY A 121 -15.41 7.62 0.38
N ARG A 122 -16.02 8.02 1.50
CA ARG A 122 -17.45 7.78 1.80
C ARG A 122 -18.34 9.00 1.58
N THR A 123 -17.77 10.13 1.18
CA THR A 123 -18.50 11.39 1.11
C THR A 123 -18.98 11.64 -0.31
N HIS A 124 -20.30 11.63 -0.50
CA HIS A 124 -20.94 12.01 -1.76
C HIS A 124 -21.86 13.21 -1.52
N HIS A 125 -21.35 14.42 -1.81
CA HIS A 125 -22.11 15.64 -1.63
C HIS A 125 -21.81 16.63 -2.75
N LYS A 126 -22.84 17.34 -3.23
CA LYS A 126 -22.75 18.29 -4.36
C LYS A 126 -21.73 19.42 -4.17
N ASN A 127 -21.39 19.75 -2.92
CA ASN A 127 -20.45 20.81 -2.57
C ASN A 127 -19.07 20.29 -2.15
N LEU A 128 -18.81 18.98 -2.26
CA LEU A 128 -17.54 18.37 -1.89
C LEU A 128 -16.92 17.65 -3.07
N VAL A 129 -15.59 17.70 -3.15
CA VAL A 129 -14.84 16.96 -4.16
C VAL A 129 -15.01 15.47 -3.89
N ARG A 130 -15.46 14.74 -4.91
CA ARG A 130 -15.63 13.29 -4.83
C ARG A 130 -14.31 12.59 -5.13
N LEU A 131 -13.90 11.69 -4.25
CA LEU A 131 -12.82 10.75 -4.53
C LEU A 131 -13.32 9.68 -5.51
N LEU A 132 -12.59 9.50 -6.61
CA LEU A 132 -12.94 8.53 -7.66
C LEU A 132 -12.18 7.21 -7.49
N GLY A 133 -10.99 7.26 -6.90
CA GLY A 133 -10.11 6.12 -6.75
C GLY A 133 -8.77 6.49 -6.16
N TYR A 134 -7.85 5.52 -6.16
CA TYR A 134 -6.51 5.60 -5.57
C TYR A 134 -5.48 4.90 -6.45
#